data_AF-A0A8J5ZIL6-F1
#
_entry.id   AF-A0A8J5ZIL6-F1
#
_cell.length_a   1.000
_cell.length_b   1.000
_cell.length_c   1.000
_cell.angle_alpha   90.00
_cell.angle_beta   90.00
_cell.angle_gamma   90.00
#
_symmetry.space_group_name_H-M   'P 1'
#
loop_
_entity.id
_entity.type
_entity.pdbx_description
1 polymer ?
#
loop_
_entity_poly.entity_id
_entity_poly.type
_entity_poly.pdbx_seq_one_letter_code
_entity_poly.pdbx_strand_id
1 'polypeptide(L)'
;MSSSSFQLVFIFCFSILLLLIMPTSMQTVSAATTNKASAKTYKKFIKSACNSTTYPKVCYKALSPSASAIKTDTNKLCNIALSFTLNATYNASSSIDSLSKMKGLSPSEKEIIHDCAETTGEAIDELAKSLKTLANLQGSDHKADEINDLKTWVSAVLTDEYTCTDEFDGQKVSKAVKNTINKSVLYLAQLTSNCLALFRLLDY
;
A
#
# COMPACT_ATOMS: atom_id res chain seq x y z
N MET A 1 10.94 20.80 -77.34
CA MET A 1 10.76 20.22 -75.98
C MET A 1 9.88 18.99 -76.12
N SER A 2 10.36 17.82 -75.69
CA SER A 2 9.83 16.49 -76.06
C SER A 2 8.51 16.14 -75.35
N SER A 3 7.58 15.51 -76.09
CA SER A 3 6.29 14.99 -75.61
C SER A 3 6.42 14.07 -74.39
N SER A 4 7.56 13.40 -74.23
CA SER A 4 7.85 12.50 -73.11
C SER A 4 7.97 13.25 -71.77
N SER A 5 8.44 14.50 -71.78
CA SER A 5 8.59 15.31 -70.57
C SER A 5 7.24 15.74 -70.00
N PHE A 6 6.24 16.00 -70.85
CA PHE A 6 4.89 16.36 -70.42
C PHE A 6 4.13 15.18 -69.80
N GLN A 7 4.32 13.97 -70.33
CA GLN A 7 3.70 12.75 -69.77
C GLN A 7 4.24 12.41 -68.38
N LEU A 8 5.54 12.57 -68.16
CA LEU A 8 6.17 12.32 -66.86
C LEU A 8 5.67 13.29 -65.79
N VAL A 9 5.49 14.56 -66.14
CA VAL A 9 4.93 15.57 -65.21
C VAL A 9 3.48 15.26 -64.86
N PHE A 10 2.67 14.84 -65.84
CA PHE A 10 1.28 14.45 -65.59
C PHE A 10 1.16 13.24 -64.66
N ILE A 11 2.00 12.21 -64.83
CA ILE A 11 2.02 11.01 -63.98
C ILE A 11 2.46 11.36 -62.55
N PHE A 12 3.45 12.24 -62.41
CA PHE A 12 3.89 12.71 -61.09
C PHE A 12 2.80 13.50 -60.37
N CYS A 13 2.12 14.41 -61.05
CA CYS A 13 1.02 15.19 -60.47
C CYS A 13 -0.16 14.31 -60.06
N PHE A 14 -0.52 13.30 -60.86
CA PHE A 14 -1.63 12.39 -60.54
C PHE A 14 -1.31 11.49 -59.34
N SER A 15 -0.05 11.05 -59.21
CA SER A 15 0.42 10.22 -58.09
C SER A 15 0.43 11.00 -56.76
N ILE A 16 0.79 12.29 -56.80
CA ILE A 16 0.75 13.16 -55.61
C ILE A 16 -0.71 13.46 -55.21
N LEU A 17 -1.61 13.62 -56.17
CA LEU A 17 -3.03 13.86 -55.89
C LEU A 17 -3.72 12.67 -55.23
N LEU A 18 -3.35 11.44 -55.61
CA LEU A 18 -3.89 10.19 -55.02
C LEU A 18 -3.46 9.96 -53.55
N LEU A 19 -2.27 10.44 -53.15
CA LEU A 19 -1.79 10.35 -51.77
C LEU A 19 -2.56 11.27 -50.79
N LEU A 20 -3.21 12.32 -51.30
CA LEU A 20 -3.96 13.29 -50.49
C LEU A 20 -5.41 12.84 -50.18
N ILE A 21 -5.89 11.76 -50.79
CA ILE A 21 -7.29 11.30 -50.66
C ILE A 21 -7.43 10.16 -49.64
N MET A 22 -6.35 9.71 -49.00
CA MET A 22 -6.44 8.73 -47.93
C MET A 22 -6.92 9.44 -46.65
N PRO A 23 -8.13 9.15 -46.13
CA PRO A 23 -8.54 9.68 -44.84
C PRO A 23 -7.62 9.07 -43.78
N THR A 24 -6.74 9.87 -43.20
CA THR A 24 -6.06 9.50 -41.96
C THR A 24 -7.13 9.46 -40.88
N SER A 25 -7.73 8.29 -40.70
CA SER A 25 -8.51 7.95 -39.51
C SER A 25 -7.56 7.98 -38.31
N MET A 26 -7.23 9.19 -37.84
CA MET A 26 -6.70 9.39 -36.51
C MET A 26 -7.83 9.06 -35.54
N GLN A 27 -7.89 7.80 -35.13
CA GLN A 27 -8.64 7.42 -33.95
C GLN A 27 -7.99 8.14 -32.77
N THR A 28 -8.51 9.32 -32.44
CA THR A 28 -8.18 10.02 -31.21
C THR A 28 -8.76 9.21 -30.05
N VAL A 29 -8.02 8.20 -29.61
CA VAL A 29 -8.35 7.48 -28.38
C VAL A 29 -8.20 8.50 -27.25
N SER A 30 -9.35 8.98 -26.77
CA SER A 30 -9.39 9.99 -25.71
C SER A 30 -8.71 9.42 -24.45
N ALA A 31 -7.61 10.05 -24.01
CA ALA A 31 -6.82 9.61 -22.85
C ALA A 31 -7.66 9.50 -21.55
N ALA A 32 -8.79 10.22 -21.48
CA ALA A 32 -9.73 10.14 -20.37
C ALA A 32 -10.42 8.77 -20.25
N THR A 33 -10.69 8.09 -21.37
CA THR A 33 -11.31 6.76 -21.41
C THR A 33 -10.32 5.67 -20.96
N THR A 34 -9.07 5.76 -21.41
CA THR A 34 -7.98 4.83 -21.07
C THR A 34 -7.64 4.92 -19.57
N ASN A 35 -7.53 6.14 -19.02
CA ASN A 35 -7.26 6.34 -17.59
C ASN A 35 -8.38 5.80 -16.68
N LYS A 36 -9.64 5.95 -17.06
CA LYS A 36 -10.78 5.38 -16.31
C LYS A 36 -10.79 3.85 -16.35
N ALA A 37 -10.50 3.26 -17.51
CA ALA A 37 -10.42 1.80 -17.67
C ALA A 37 -9.28 1.22 -16.82
N SER A 38 -8.08 1.81 -16.85
CA SER A 38 -6.93 1.39 -16.04
C SER A 38 -7.22 1.50 -14.54
N ALA A 39 -7.80 2.62 -14.07
CA ALA A 39 -8.14 2.79 -12.66
C ALA A 39 -9.16 1.75 -12.17
N LYS A 40 -10.13 1.36 -13.01
CA LYS A 40 -11.09 0.29 -12.70
C LYS A 40 -10.39 -1.06 -12.56
N THR A 41 -9.45 -1.37 -13.46
CA THR A 41 -8.65 -2.61 -13.41
C THR A 41 -7.80 -2.67 -12.14
N TYR A 42 -7.10 -1.59 -11.79
CA TYR A 42 -6.25 -1.53 -10.60
C TYR A 42 -7.06 -1.69 -9.31
N LYS A 43 -8.22 -1.02 -9.21
CA LYS A 43 -9.13 -1.21 -8.07
C LYS A 43 -9.68 -2.63 -8.00
N LYS A 44 -9.95 -3.29 -9.13
CA LYS A 44 -10.38 -4.70 -9.16
C LYS A 44 -9.27 -5.63 -8.66
N PHE A 45 -8.03 -5.39 -9.07
CA PHE A 45 -6.85 -6.12 -8.57
C PHE A 45 -6.73 -5.99 -7.04
N ILE A 46 -6.74 -4.76 -6.51
CA ILE A 46 -6.68 -4.52 -5.06
C ILE A 46 -7.84 -5.20 -4.34
N LYS A 47 -9.06 -5.09 -4.87
CA LYS A 47 -10.23 -5.74 -4.28
C LYS A 47 -10.06 -7.26 -4.22
N SER A 48 -9.53 -7.86 -5.28
CA SER A 48 -9.26 -9.30 -5.33
C SER A 48 -8.23 -9.71 -4.27
N ALA A 49 -7.12 -8.99 -4.16
CA ALA A 49 -6.09 -9.26 -3.16
C ALA A 49 -6.63 -9.11 -1.72
N CYS A 50 -7.36 -8.03 -1.45
CA CYS A 50 -7.95 -7.77 -0.14
C CYS A 50 -9.05 -8.77 0.26
N ASN A 51 -9.72 -9.44 -0.68
CA ASN A 51 -10.73 -10.44 -0.34
C ASN A 51 -10.14 -11.67 0.36
N SER A 52 -8.84 -11.93 0.20
CA SER A 52 -8.12 -13.04 0.82
C SER A 52 -7.55 -12.70 2.20
N THR A 53 -7.75 -11.48 2.70
CA THR A 53 -7.22 -11.03 3.98
C THR A 53 -8.24 -11.18 5.11
N THR A 54 -7.78 -11.14 6.36
CA THR A 54 -8.65 -11.22 7.56
C THR A 54 -9.60 -10.03 7.66
N TYR A 55 -9.18 -8.84 7.23
CA TYR A 55 -9.99 -7.62 7.27
C TYR A 55 -10.16 -6.98 5.88
N PRO A 56 -10.94 -7.57 4.95
CA PRO A 56 -11.01 -7.14 3.56
C PRO A 56 -11.47 -5.70 3.36
N LYS A 57 -12.43 -5.24 4.18
CA LYS A 57 -12.97 -3.87 4.12
C LYS A 57 -11.89 -2.84 4.49
N VAL A 58 -11.09 -3.15 5.51
CA VAL A 58 -10.00 -2.29 5.98
C VAL A 58 -8.90 -2.23 4.93
N CYS A 59 -8.47 -3.40 4.43
CA CYS A 59 -7.49 -3.52 3.35
C CYS A 59 -7.89 -2.69 2.13
N TYR A 60 -9.10 -2.88 1.61
CA TYR A 60 -9.55 -2.18 0.40
C TYR A 60 -9.69 -0.67 0.62
N LYS A 61 -10.22 -0.26 1.78
CA LYS A 61 -10.34 1.17 2.13
C LYS A 61 -8.97 1.84 2.20
N ALA A 62 -7.98 1.17 2.79
CA ALA A 62 -6.63 1.69 2.89
C ALA A 62 -5.94 1.79 1.53
N LEU A 63 -6.04 0.75 0.68
CA LEU A 63 -5.21 0.63 -0.53
C LEU A 63 -5.85 1.20 -1.80
N SER A 64 -7.18 1.22 -1.91
CA SER A 64 -7.86 1.68 -3.14
C SER A 64 -7.59 3.15 -3.54
N PRO A 65 -7.27 4.10 -2.63
CA PRO A 65 -6.80 5.43 -3.01
C PRO A 65 -5.47 5.40 -3.78
N SER A 66 -4.60 4.44 -3.47
CA SER A 66 -3.28 4.26 -4.11
C SER A 66 -3.32 3.38 -5.37
N ALA A 67 -4.50 3.12 -5.94
CA ALA A 67 -4.67 2.19 -7.05
C ALA A 67 -3.78 2.50 -8.27
N SER A 68 -3.60 3.78 -8.60
CA SER A 68 -2.73 4.18 -9.73
C SER A 68 -1.24 3.93 -9.48
N ALA A 69 -0.80 3.99 -8.21
CA ALA A 69 0.57 3.68 -7.82
C ALA A 69 0.81 2.16 -7.77
N ILE A 70 -0.16 1.42 -7.23
CA ILE A 70 -0.13 -0.06 -7.14
C ILE A 70 -0.23 -0.72 -8.51
N LYS A 71 -1.08 -0.20 -9.40
CA LYS A 71 -1.43 -0.83 -10.68
C LYS A 71 -1.93 -2.26 -10.47
N THR A 72 -1.33 -3.24 -11.14
CA THR A 72 -1.55 -4.68 -10.94
C THR A 72 -0.25 -5.37 -10.50
N ASP A 73 0.53 -4.69 -9.67
CA ASP A 73 1.86 -5.12 -9.25
C ASP A 73 1.83 -5.51 -7.77
N THR A 74 2.09 -6.79 -7.49
CA THR A 74 2.02 -7.33 -6.12
C THR A 74 3.12 -6.81 -5.21
N ASN A 75 4.32 -6.53 -5.74
CA ASN A 75 5.40 -5.96 -4.94
C ASN A 75 5.04 -4.53 -4.51
N LYS A 76 4.44 -3.74 -5.41
CA LYS A 76 3.94 -2.40 -5.06
C LYS A 76 2.77 -2.45 -4.09
N LEU A 77 1.86 -3.41 -4.27
CA LEU A 77 0.77 -3.66 -3.33
C LEU A 77 1.28 -3.90 -1.91
N CYS A 78 2.25 -4.82 -1.75
CA CYS A 78 2.82 -5.15 -0.45
C CYS A 78 3.62 -3.99 0.14
N ASN A 79 4.44 -3.29 -0.67
CA ASN A 79 5.21 -2.12 -0.22
C ASN A 79 4.30 -0.99 0.28
N ILE A 80 3.24 -0.67 -0.46
CA ILE A 80 2.30 0.39 -0.07
C ILE A 80 1.49 -0.03 1.16
N ALA A 81 1.07 -1.29 1.26
CA ALA A 81 0.40 -1.79 2.45
C ALA A 81 1.29 -1.65 3.69
N LEU A 82 2.55 -2.09 3.61
CA LEU A 82 3.49 -2.00 4.71
C LEU A 82 3.83 -0.54 5.08
N SER A 83 3.94 0.34 4.09
CA SER A 83 4.14 1.78 4.32
C SER A 83 2.96 2.41 5.07
N PHE A 84 1.72 2.02 4.75
CA PHE A 84 0.54 2.49 5.46
C PHE A 84 0.45 1.93 6.88
N THR A 85 0.84 0.68 7.09
CA THR A 85 0.96 0.10 8.43
C THR A 85 1.97 0.88 9.26
N LEU A 86 3.19 1.11 8.76
CA LEU A 86 4.22 1.91 9.45
C LEU A 86 3.73 3.32 9.80
N ASN A 87 3.04 4.00 8.88
CA ASN A 87 2.45 5.31 9.17
C ASN A 87 1.34 5.21 10.24
N ALA A 88 0.54 4.15 10.25
CA ALA A 88 -0.44 3.92 11.31
C ALA A 88 0.25 3.67 12.66
N THR A 89 1.38 2.97 12.69
CA THR A 89 2.18 2.75 13.90
C THR A 89 2.73 4.04 14.47
N TYR A 90 3.28 4.93 13.63
CA TYR A 90 3.70 6.27 14.08
C TYR A 90 2.54 7.08 14.68
N ASN A 91 1.34 7.01 14.08
CA ASN A 91 0.16 7.69 14.63
C ASN A 91 -0.30 7.08 15.96
N ALA A 92 -0.20 5.76 16.11
CA ALA A 92 -0.52 5.06 17.36
C ALA A 92 0.47 5.45 18.46
N SER A 93 1.77 5.35 18.19
CA SER A 93 2.84 5.78 19.10
C SER A 93 2.66 7.24 19.53
N SER A 94 2.41 8.17 18.59
CA SER A 94 2.14 9.57 18.94
C SER A 94 0.89 9.77 19.79
N SER A 95 -0.14 8.92 19.62
CA SER A 95 -1.35 8.95 20.44
C SER A 95 -1.07 8.46 21.85
N ILE A 96 -0.28 7.40 21.99
CA ILE A 96 0.18 6.84 23.28
C ILE A 96 1.06 7.85 24.02
N ASP A 97 2.03 8.45 23.34
CA ASP A 97 2.90 9.49 23.90
C ASP A 97 2.10 10.69 24.42
N SER A 98 1.02 11.05 23.71
CA SER A 98 0.13 12.12 24.14
C SER A 98 -0.59 11.82 25.45
N LEU A 99 -0.85 10.54 25.77
CA LEU A 99 -1.45 10.13 27.03
C LEU A 99 -0.51 10.39 28.21
N SER A 100 0.81 10.22 28.04
CA SER A 100 1.80 10.46 29.11
C SER A 100 1.75 11.89 29.69
N LYS A 101 1.21 12.83 28.93
CA LYS A 101 1.07 14.26 29.29
C LYS A 101 -0.21 14.55 30.08
N MET A 102 -1.11 13.57 30.22
CA MET A 102 -2.35 13.73 30.98
C MET A 102 -2.07 13.91 32.48
N LYS A 103 -2.81 14.81 33.12
CA LYS A 103 -2.79 14.97 34.57
C LYS A 103 -3.69 13.91 35.23
N GLY A 104 -3.31 13.46 36.42
CA GLY A 104 -4.13 12.55 37.22
C GLY A 104 -4.04 11.07 36.82
N LEU A 105 -3.03 10.69 36.03
CA LEU A 105 -2.75 9.29 35.75
C LEU A 105 -2.34 8.54 37.03
N SER A 106 -2.97 7.40 37.26
CA SER A 106 -2.56 6.45 38.29
C SER A 106 -1.19 5.83 37.95
N PRO A 107 -0.47 5.25 38.93
CA PRO A 107 0.78 4.52 38.65
C PRO A 107 0.63 3.42 37.59
N SER A 108 -0.45 2.62 37.69
CA SER A 108 -0.78 1.56 36.73
C SER A 108 -1.01 2.11 35.32
N GLU A 109 -1.72 3.23 35.16
CA GLU A 109 -1.88 3.85 33.83
C GLU A 109 -0.55 4.34 33.24
N LYS A 110 0.39 4.81 34.06
CA LYS A 110 1.70 5.25 33.57
C LYS A 110 2.54 4.07 33.09
N GLU A 111 2.48 2.95 33.80
CA GLU A 111 3.13 1.70 33.42
C GLU A 111 2.57 1.18 32.09
N ILE A 112 1.25 1.07 31.96
CA ILE A 112 0.60 0.66 30.71
C ILE A 112 0.93 1.60 29.53
N ILE A 113 0.93 2.92 29.77
CA ILE A 113 1.30 3.88 28.71
C ILE A 113 2.77 3.70 28.30
N HIS A 114 3.66 3.42 29.25
CA HIS A 114 5.07 3.18 28.99
C HIS A 114 5.28 1.90 28.17
N ASP A 115 4.67 0.80 28.58
CA ASP A 115 4.84 -0.51 27.94
C ASP A 115 4.22 -0.52 26.52
N CYS A 116 3.08 0.15 26.34
CA CYS A 116 2.54 0.45 25.01
C CYS A 116 3.48 1.32 24.15
N ALA A 117 4.20 2.27 24.74
CA ALA A 117 5.14 3.11 23.99
C ALA A 117 6.37 2.31 23.56
N GLU A 118 6.86 1.42 24.41
CA GLU A 118 7.96 0.50 24.12
C GLU A 118 7.60 -0.43 22.96
N THR A 119 6.52 -1.20 23.11
CA THR A 119 6.06 -2.16 22.09
C THR A 119 5.72 -1.50 20.74
N THR A 120 5.12 -0.29 20.74
CA THR A 120 4.90 0.44 19.48
C THR A 120 6.19 1.02 18.87
N GLY A 121 7.22 1.27 19.68
CA GLY A 121 8.57 1.61 19.23
C GLY A 121 9.25 0.43 18.54
N GLU A 122 9.20 -0.76 19.14
CA GLU A 122 9.72 -2.00 18.54
C GLU A 122 9.03 -2.31 17.20
N ALA A 123 7.70 -2.21 17.17
CA ALA A 123 6.92 -2.36 15.95
C ALA A 123 7.36 -1.41 14.82
N ILE A 124 7.75 -0.17 15.13
CA ILE A 124 8.26 0.79 14.13
C ILE A 124 9.56 0.27 13.50
N ASP A 125 10.49 -0.22 14.32
CA ASP A 125 11.79 -0.71 13.84
C ASP A 125 11.63 -1.96 12.99
N GLU A 126 10.75 -2.89 13.39
CA GLU A 126 10.43 -4.10 12.64
C GLU A 126 9.77 -3.80 11.30
N LEU A 127 8.82 -2.84 11.26
CA LEU A 127 8.17 -2.40 10.03
C LEU A 127 9.14 -1.66 9.11
N ALA A 128 10.03 -0.83 9.65
CA ALA A 128 11.06 -0.13 8.87
C ALA A 128 12.05 -1.12 8.23
N LYS A 129 12.50 -2.12 9.00
CA LYS A 129 13.33 -3.21 8.51
C LYS A 129 12.63 -4.00 7.41
N SER A 130 11.36 -4.32 7.64
CA SER A 130 10.53 -5.03 6.66
C SER A 130 10.38 -4.23 5.35
N LEU A 131 10.17 -2.92 5.43
CA LEU A 131 10.03 -2.08 4.24
C LEU A 131 11.32 -2.03 3.43
N LYS A 132 12.47 -1.95 4.11
CA LYS A 132 13.78 -1.99 3.46
C LYS A 132 14.02 -3.32 2.74
N THR A 133 13.71 -4.44 3.37
CA THR A 133 13.86 -5.77 2.75
C THR A 133 12.94 -5.90 1.53
N LEU A 134 11.67 -5.53 1.67
CA LEU A 134 10.70 -5.64 0.57
C LEU A 134 11.03 -4.73 -0.62
N ALA A 135 11.70 -3.58 -0.40
CA ALA A 135 12.17 -2.71 -1.47
C ALA A 135 13.31 -3.33 -2.30
N ASN A 136 14.13 -4.19 -1.69
CA ASN A 136 15.27 -4.85 -2.35
C ASN A 136 14.93 -6.23 -2.92
N LEU A 137 13.74 -6.77 -2.59
CA LEU A 137 13.34 -8.14 -2.88
C LEU A 137 13.46 -8.54 -4.35
N GLN A 138 13.12 -7.67 -5.31
CA GLN A 138 13.12 -8.05 -6.74
C GLN A 138 14.50 -8.46 -7.27
N GLY A 139 15.57 -7.90 -6.71
CA GLY A 139 16.96 -8.15 -7.12
C GLY A 139 17.71 -9.13 -6.21
N SER A 140 17.04 -9.73 -5.22
CA SER A 140 17.67 -10.67 -4.29
C SER A 140 17.75 -12.08 -4.88
N ASP A 141 18.87 -12.78 -4.62
CA ASP A 141 19.03 -14.21 -4.87
C ASP A 141 18.40 -15.07 -3.75
N HIS A 142 17.98 -14.44 -2.64
CA HIS A 142 17.48 -15.08 -1.42
C HIS A 142 16.02 -14.71 -1.11
N LYS A 143 15.19 -14.53 -2.15
CA LYS A 143 13.80 -14.03 -2.01
C LYS A 143 12.95 -14.81 -1.01
N ALA A 144 13.05 -16.14 -1.02
CA ALA A 144 12.27 -16.98 -0.13
C ALA A 144 12.61 -16.72 1.34
N ASP A 145 13.91 -16.61 1.67
CA ASP A 145 14.39 -16.33 3.02
C ASP A 145 13.99 -14.91 3.45
N GLU A 146 14.17 -13.92 2.56
CA GLU A 146 13.75 -12.55 2.81
C GLU A 146 12.23 -12.42 3.05
N ILE A 147 11.41 -13.14 2.29
CA ILE A 147 9.94 -13.17 2.50
C ILE A 147 9.60 -13.83 3.85
N ASN A 148 10.35 -14.84 4.28
CA ASN A 148 10.14 -15.46 5.59
C ASN A 148 10.55 -14.53 6.74
N ASP A 149 11.64 -13.79 6.58
CA ASP A 149 12.04 -12.72 7.50
C ASP A 149 10.97 -11.62 7.59
N LEU A 150 10.42 -11.16 6.46
CA LEU A 150 9.31 -10.21 6.42
C LEU A 150 8.09 -10.71 7.21
N LYS A 151 7.70 -11.97 7.02
CA LYS A 151 6.58 -12.57 7.75
C LYS A 151 6.87 -12.65 9.25
N THR A 152 8.11 -12.95 9.62
CA THR A 152 8.54 -13.05 11.01
C THR A 152 8.43 -11.70 11.70
N TRP A 153 9.08 -10.66 11.16
CA TRP A 153 9.05 -9.32 11.74
C TRP A 153 7.62 -8.76 11.77
N VAL A 154 6.84 -8.87 10.69
CA VAL A 154 5.46 -8.36 10.72
C VAL A 154 4.52 -9.18 11.62
N SER A 155 4.88 -10.43 11.98
CA SER A 155 4.14 -11.19 13.00
C SER A 155 4.52 -10.76 14.42
N ALA A 156 5.76 -10.33 14.64
CA ALA A 156 6.20 -9.75 15.91
C ALA A 156 5.49 -8.41 16.18
N VAL A 157 5.43 -7.51 15.18
CA VAL A 157 4.59 -6.30 15.20
C VAL A 157 3.16 -6.58 15.68
N LEU A 158 2.52 -7.64 15.15
CA LEU A 158 1.15 -8.00 15.55
C LEU A 158 1.06 -8.50 17.01
N THR A 159 2.15 -9.10 17.51
CA THR A 159 2.28 -9.52 18.91
C THR A 159 2.47 -8.31 19.82
N ASP A 160 3.29 -7.34 19.43
CA ASP A 160 3.51 -6.09 20.17
C ASP A 160 2.21 -5.29 20.31
N GLU A 161 1.45 -5.18 19.21
CA GLU A 161 0.12 -4.57 19.21
C GLU A 161 -0.86 -5.30 20.15
N TYR A 162 -0.80 -6.62 20.20
CA TYR A 162 -1.62 -7.41 21.13
C TYR A 162 -1.23 -7.11 22.58
N THR A 163 0.06 -7.20 22.90
CA THR A 163 0.62 -6.93 24.24
C THR A 163 0.15 -5.57 24.78
N CYS A 164 0.30 -4.50 24.00
CA CYS A 164 -0.15 -3.16 24.41
C CYS A 164 -1.66 -3.09 24.74
N THR A 165 -2.50 -3.89 24.08
CA THR A 165 -3.95 -3.92 24.38
C THR A 165 -4.35 -4.91 25.48
N ASP A 166 -3.52 -5.92 25.76
CA ASP A 166 -3.79 -6.96 26.76
C ASP A 166 -3.46 -6.47 28.18
N GLU A 167 -2.54 -5.52 28.33
CA GLU A 167 -2.13 -4.92 29.62
C GLU A 167 -3.28 -4.29 30.43
N PHE A 168 -4.41 -3.97 29.78
CA PHE A 168 -5.60 -3.45 30.45
C PHE A 168 -6.32 -4.50 31.31
N ASP A 169 -6.11 -5.79 31.05
CA ASP A 169 -6.91 -6.83 31.66
C ASP A 169 -6.61 -6.98 33.15
N GLY A 170 -7.67 -6.93 33.96
CA GLY A 170 -7.58 -6.91 35.43
C GLY A 170 -7.19 -5.56 36.04
N GLN A 171 -6.88 -4.53 35.25
CA GLN A 171 -6.45 -3.22 35.76
C GLN A 171 -7.58 -2.17 35.70
N LYS A 172 -7.61 -1.26 36.69
CA LYS A 172 -8.54 -0.11 36.69
C LYS A 172 -7.94 1.03 35.86
N VAL A 173 -8.26 1.06 34.57
CA VAL A 173 -7.78 2.07 33.62
C VAL A 173 -8.88 3.06 33.28
N SER A 174 -8.57 4.35 33.20
CA SER A 174 -9.55 5.35 32.80
C SER A 174 -10.05 5.09 31.38
N LYS A 175 -11.33 5.42 31.15
CA LYS A 175 -11.95 5.26 29.82
C LYS A 175 -11.22 6.06 28.74
N ALA A 176 -10.60 7.19 29.10
CA ALA A 176 -9.84 8.02 28.16
C ALA A 176 -8.58 7.30 27.65
N VAL A 177 -7.78 6.72 28.56
CA VAL A 177 -6.58 5.95 28.22
C VAL A 177 -6.96 4.71 27.41
N LYS A 178 -7.87 3.88 27.94
CA LYS A 178 -8.30 2.62 27.30
C LYS A 178 -8.86 2.85 25.89
N ASN A 179 -9.71 3.86 25.70
CA ASN A 179 -10.29 4.14 24.38
C ASN A 179 -9.25 4.66 23.38
N THR A 180 -8.30 5.48 23.83
CA THR A 180 -7.27 6.04 22.95
C THR A 180 -6.37 4.93 22.43
N ILE A 181 -5.85 4.08 23.32
CA ILE A 181 -4.97 2.98 22.94
C ILE A 181 -5.73 1.97 22.07
N ASN A 182 -6.88 1.47 22.52
CA ASN A 182 -7.65 0.47 21.75
C ASN A 182 -8.02 0.96 20.35
N LYS A 183 -8.41 2.24 20.21
CA LYS A 183 -8.78 2.77 18.90
C LYS A 183 -7.59 2.83 17.94
N SER A 184 -6.44 3.27 18.43
CA SER A 184 -5.23 3.41 17.60
C SER A 184 -4.62 2.05 17.27
N VAL A 185 -4.50 1.16 18.27
CA VAL A 185 -3.82 -0.13 18.13
C VAL A 185 -4.68 -1.16 17.41
N LEU A 186 -6.01 -1.20 17.62
CA LEU A 186 -6.87 -2.15 16.90
C LEU A 186 -6.88 -1.89 15.38
N TYR A 187 -6.93 -0.63 14.97
CA TYR A 187 -6.90 -0.29 13.55
C TYR A 187 -5.55 -0.68 12.93
N LEU A 188 -4.47 -0.42 13.66
CA LEU A 188 -3.11 -0.82 13.30
C LEU A 188 -3.01 -2.36 13.15
N ALA A 189 -3.49 -3.14 14.12
CA ALA A 189 -3.50 -4.61 14.06
C ALA A 189 -4.29 -5.18 12.88
N GLN A 190 -5.36 -4.51 12.47
CA GLN A 190 -6.08 -4.88 11.25
C GLN A 190 -5.24 -4.66 9.99
N LEU A 191 -4.44 -3.58 9.94
CA LEU A 191 -3.52 -3.33 8.83
C LEU A 191 -2.36 -4.33 8.82
N THR A 192 -1.72 -4.57 9.97
CA THR A 192 -0.63 -5.53 10.15
C THR A 192 -1.06 -6.94 9.74
N SER A 193 -2.22 -7.40 10.22
CA SER A 193 -2.81 -8.69 9.82
C SER A 193 -3.08 -8.77 8.30
N ASN A 194 -3.55 -7.69 7.69
CA ASN A 194 -3.73 -7.65 6.24
C ASN A 194 -2.39 -7.71 5.48
N CYS A 195 -1.33 -7.05 5.96
CA CYS A 195 0.02 -7.15 5.36
C CYS A 195 0.51 -8.59 5.31
N LEU A 196 0.43 -9.32 6.42
CA LEU A 196 0.82 -10.74 6.48
C LEU A 196 0.04 -11.60 5.47
N ALA A 197 -1.26 -11.34 5.31
CA ALA A 197 -2.06 -12.05 4.34
C ALA A 197 -1.66 -11.70 2.89
N LEU A 198 -1.34 -10.44 2.60
CA LEU A 198 -0.92 -9.99 1.27
C LEU A 198 0.46 -10.54 0.86
N PHE A 199 1.38 -10.76 1.81
CA PHE A 199 2.69 -11.36 1.51
C PHE A 199 2.61 -12.77 0.93
N ARG A 200 1.48 -13.48 1.09
CA ARG A 200 1.22 -14.77 0.44
C ARG A 200 1.08 -14.65 -1.09
N LEU A 201 0.93 -13.44 -1.61
CA LEU A 201 0.85 -13.16 -3.04
C LEU A 201 2.23 -12.87 -3.66
N LEU A 202 3.29 -12.75 -2.86
CA LEU A 202 4.65 -12.58 -3.37
C LEU A 202 5.14 -13.91 -3.94
N ASP A 203 5.59 -13.88 -5.19
CA ASP A 203 6.19 -15.02 -5.87
C ASP A 203 7.65 -15.20 -5.40
N TYR A 204 8.05 -16.45 -5.18
CA TYR A 204 9.44 -16.88 -4.94
C TYR A 204 9.74 -18.16 -5.71
#